data_AF-A0A7Y5XNS4-F1
#
_entry.id   AF-A0A7Y5XNS4-F1
#
_cell.length_a   1.000
_cell.length_b   1.000
_cell.length_c   1.000
_cell.angle_alpha   90.00
_cell.angle_beta   90.00
_cell.angle_gamma   90.00
#
_symmetry.space_group_name_H-M   'P 1'
#
loop_
_entity.id
_entity.type
_entity.pdbx_description
1 polymer ?
#
loop_
_entity_poly.entity_id
_entity_poly.type
_entity_poly.pdbx_seq_one_letter_code
_entity_poly.pdbx_strand_id
1 'polypeptide(L)'
;MLTISELASYAGVTVRAVRHYHAKGLLPEPERDHSGYRRYGAGAVVELIKIRTLAEAGVPLAYVRELLRADVKEFTAAIADIDEQLRQEILERMRHRENIARLTTGGNLALPSELIEFLDQLRALGVDERIVQIERDGWIPLCAHSPERVPEWVARKRQQIADPQFVDFYRILGQALDQTNDDQQLAELADKLAPYLSRLADERGDDYLNDVDVAPSFAKLMDALAFDAAPPARRLIELLKKRGWTGWTKLERVDSRVRKASS
;
A
#
# COMPACT_ATOMS: atom_id res chain seq x y z
N MET A 1 -7.71 14.25 -58.34
CA MET A 1 -7.47 15.07 -57.13
C MET A 1 -8.70 14.97 -56.24
N LEU A 2 -8.53 14.77 -54.94
CA LEU A 2 -9.60 14.51 -53.97
C LEU A 2 -9.84 15.74 -53.08
N THR A 3 -11.07 15.95 -52.65
CA THR A 3 -11.40 16.83 -51.52
C THR A 3 -10.98 16.22 -50.19
N ILE A 4 -10.95 17.01 -49.11
CA ILE A 4 -10.63 16.49 -47.77
C ILE A 4 -11.62 15.41 -47.30
N SER A 5 -12.90 15.52 -47.68
CA SER A 5 -13.93 14.53 -47.34
C SER A 5 -13.72 13.21 -48.07
N GLU A 6 -13.39 13.28 -49.37
CA GLU A 6 -13.06 12.07 -50.14
C GLU A 6 -11.76 11.44 -49.65
N LEU A 7 -10.72 12.23 -49.39
CA LEU A 7 -9.46 11.73 -48.81
C LEU A 7 -9.71 10.99 -47.49
N ALA A 8 -10.48 11.60 -46.60
CA ALA A 8 -10.84 11.00 -45.31
C ALA A 8 -11.59 9.68 -45.51
N SER A 9 -12.57 9.66 -46.43
CA SER A 9 -13.33 8.46 -46.77
C SER A 9 -12.45 7.33 -47.31
N TYR A 10 -11.57 7.62 -48.28
CA TYR A 10 -10.69 6.62 -48.88
C TYR A 10 -9.65 6.09 -47.90
N ALA A 11 -9.14 6.94 -47.02
CA ALA A 11 -8.21 6.53 -45.98
C ALA A 11 -8.91 5.97 -44.73
N GLY A 12 -10.25 5.86 -44.73
CA GLY A 12 -11.05 5.36 -43.62
C GLY A 12 -10.80 6.09 -42.29
N VAL A 13 -10.68 7.42 -42.34
CA VAL A 13 -10.56 8.29 -41.17
C VAL A 13 -11.61 9.39 -41.22
N THR A 14 -11.75 10.14 -40.13
CA THR A 14 -12.63 11.32 -40.13
C THR A 14 -11.94 12.54 -40.73
N VAL A 15 -12.70 13.49 -41.29
CA VAL A 15 -12.15 14.79 -41.71
C VAL A 15 -11.46 15.52 -40.55
N ARG A 16 -11.96 15.33 -39.31
CA ARG A 16 -11.33 15.84 -38.10
C ARG A 16 -9.94 15.25 -37.88
N ALA A 17 -9.76 13.95 -38.11
CA ALA A 17 -8.45 13.30 -38.02
C ALA A 17 -7.48 13.84 -39.07
N VAL A 18 -7.92 14.04 -40.31
CA VAL A 18 -7.09 14.67 -41.36
C VAL A 18 -6.61 16.06 -40.96
N ARG A 19 -7.51 16.91 -40.44
CA ARG A 19 -7.14 18.23 -39.90
C ARG A 19 -6.19 18.14 -38.72
N HIS A 20 -6.38 17.16 -37.85
CA HIS A 20 -5.50 16.92 -36.70
C HIS A 20 -4.08 16.56 -37.16
N TYR A 21 -3.94 15.67 -38.14
CA TYR A 21 -2.65 15.28 -38.68
C TYR A 21 -1.96 16.43 -39.43
N HIS A 22 -2.70 17.27 -40.14
CA HIS A 22 -2.17 18.52 -40.68
C HIS A 22 -1.65 19.46 -39.59
N ALA A 23 -2.42 19.70 -38.54
CA ALA A 23 -2.02 20.56 -37.42
C ALA A 23 -0.77 20.02 -36.68
N LYS A 24 -0.62 18.69 -36.63
CA LYS A 24 0.56 18.01 -36.09
C LYS A 24 1.70 17.88 -37.11
N GLY A 25 1.54 18.39 -38.33
CA GLY A 25 2.51 18.31 -39.43
C GLY A 25 2.86 16.88 -39.85
N LEU A 26 1.97 15.92 -39.60
CA LEU A 26 2.13 14.51 -40.01
C LEU A 26 1.72 14.29 -41.47
N LEU A 27 0.79 15.11 -41.97
CA LEU A 27 0.38 15.12 -43.36
C LEU A 27 0.60 16.54 -43.91
N PRO A 28 1.31 16.73 -45.03
CA PRO A 28 1.50 18.06 -45.60
C PRO A 28 0.17 18.63 -46.10
N GLU A 29 -0.08 19.91 -45.83
CA GLU A 29 -1.24 20.61 -46.39
C GLU A 29 -0.93 21.07 -47.82
N PRO A 30 -1.68 20.62 -48.84
CA PRO A 30 -1.52 21.13 -50.20
C PRO A 30 -2.00 22.58 -50.30
N GLU A 31 -1.46 23.29 -51.28
CA GLU A 31 -1.94 24.62 -51.64
C GLU A 31 -3.41 24.58 -52.08
N ARG A 32 -4.08 25.73 -51.96
CA ARG A 32 -5.45 25.89 -52.44
C ARG A 32 -5.42 26.05 -53.96
N ASP A 33 -6.28 25.34 -54.65
CA ASP A 33 -6.47 25.49 -56.09
C ASP A 33 -7.11 26.85 -56.43
N HIS A 34 -7.26 27.16 -57.73
CA HIS A 34 -7.91 28.39 -58.20
C HIS A 34 -9.36 28.57 -57.72
N SER A 35 -10.01 27.49 -57.27
CA SER A 35 -11.36 27.51 -56.69
C SER A 35 -11.36 27.68 -55.16
N GLY A 36 -10.19 27.82 -54.54
CA GLY A 36 -10.01 28.01 -53.10
C GLY A 36 -10.02 26.72 -52.28
N TYR A 37 -10.10 25.55 -52.92
CA TYR A 37 -10.18 24.26 -52.24
C TYR A 37 -8.82 23.56 -52.20
N ARG A 38 -8.55 22.84 -51.10
CA ARG A 38 -7.40 21.94 -51.01
C ARG A 38 -7.67 20.66 -51.81
N ARG A 39 -6.68 20.24 -52.58
CA ARG A 39 -6.76 19.07 -53.47
C ARG A 39 -5.67 18.08 -53.16
N TYR A 40 -6.06 16.82 -52.93
CA TYR A 40 -5.16 15.76 -52.50
C TYR A 40 -4.95 14.73 -53.62
N GLY A 41 -3.70 14.34 -53.84
CA GLY A 41 -3.34 13.25 -54.75
C GLY A 41 -3.47 11.87 -54.11
N ALA A 42 -3.29 10.82 -54.91
CA ALA A 42 -3.27 9.44 -54.42
C ALA A 42 -2.17 9.20 -53.37
N GLY A 43 -1.03 9.89 -53.46
CA GLY A 43 0.05 9.82 -52.47
C GLY A 43 -0.41 10.22 -51.06
N ALA A 44 -1.27 11.24 -50.94
CA ALA A 44 -1.82 11.66 -49.65
C ALA A 44 -2.74 10.59 -49.03
N VAL A 45 -3.42 9.78 -49.86
CA VAL A 45 -4.22 8.64 -49.38
C VAL A 45 -3.30 7.57 -48.78
N VAL A 46 -2.22 7.22 -49.50
CA VAL A 46 -1.25 6.23 -49.02
C VAL A 46 -0.59 6.68 -47.72
N GLU A 47 -0.15 7.94 -47.66
CA GLU A 47 0.48 8.51 -46.47
C GLU A 47 -0.49 8.51 -45.27
N LEU A 48 -1.75 8.90 -45.49
CA LEU A 48 -2.78 8.91 -44.46
C LEU A 48 -3.12 7.50 -43.96
N ILE A 49 -3.13 6.49 -44.84
CA ILE A 49 -3.31 5.09 -44.46
C ILE A 49 -2.13 4.63 -43.58
N LYS A 50 -0.89 4.96 -43.95
CA LYS A 50 0.29 4.60 -43.13
C LYS A 50 0.25 5.25 -41.74
N ILE A 51 -0.09 6.53 -41.66
CA ILE A 51 -0.27 7.25 -40.39
C ILE A 51 -1.33 6.56 -39.53
N ARG A 52 -2.48 6.22 -40.12
CA ARG A 52 -3.58 5.53 -39.42
C ARG A 52 -3.12 4.18 -38.89
N THR A 53 -2.48 3.34 -39.71
CA THR A 53 -2.03 2.00 -39.31
C THR A 53 -1.08 2.05 -38.11
N LEU A 54 -0.12 2.98 -38.11
CA LEU A 54 0.80 3.16 -36.98
C LEU A 54 0.06 3.64 -35.71
N ALA A 55 -0.85 4.60 -35.87
CA ALA A 55 -1.65 5.09 -34.75
C ALA A 55 -2.57 4.00 -34.15
N GLU A 56 -3.18 3.17 -34.98
CA GLU A 56 -4.01 2.03 -34.56
C GLU A 56 -3.20 0.93 -33.87
N ALA A 57 -1.93 0.76 -34.25
CA ALA A 57 -0.99 -0.13 -33.56
C ALA A 57 -0.51 0.41 -32.20
N GLY A 58 -0.97 1.60 -31.79
CA GLY A 58 -0.60 2.21 -30.50
C GLY A 58 0.69 3.03 -30.55
N VAL A 59 1.27 3.26 -31.73
CA VAL A 59 2.46 4.10 -31.86
C VAL A 59 2.10 5.56 -31.54
N PRO A 60 2.82 6.22 -30.61
CA PRO A 60 2.55 7.62 -30.31
C PRO A 60 2.77 8.50 -31.54
N LEU A 61 1.84 9.42 -31.80
CA LEU A 61 1.87 10.31 -32.98
C LEU A 61 3.16 11.14 -33.13
N ALA A 62 3.91 11.34 -32.03
CA ALA A 62 5.22 11.98 -32.06
C ALA A 62 6.25 11.19 -32.89
N TYR A 63 6.24 9.86 -32.77
CA TYR A 63 7.17 8.96 -33.47
C TYR A 63 6.74 8.64 -34.90
N VAL A 64 5.44 8.76 -35.22
CA VAL A 64 4.90 8.43 -36.54
C VAL A 64 5.62 9.18 -37.66
N ARG A 65 5.99 10.45 -37.46
CA ARG A 65 6.72 11.22 -38.49
C ARG A 65 8.09 10.62 -38.81
N GLU A 66 8.82 10.24 -37.76
CA GLU A 66 10.17 9.71 -37.89
C GLU A 66 10.12 8.33 -38.56
N LEU A 67 9.18 7.49 -38.13
CA LEU A 67 8.95 6.17 -38.72
C LEU A 67 8.57 6.22 -40.21
N LEU A 68 7.78 7.22 -40.63
CA LEU A 68 7.42 7.36 -42.05
C LEU A 68 8.60 7.77 -42.95
N ARG A 69 9.67 8.33 -42.37
CA ARG A 69 10.88 8.77 -43.07
C ARG A 69 12.04 7.79 -42.93
N ALA A 70 11.96 6.89 -41.96
CA ALA A 70 12.96 5.88 -41.67
C ALA A 70 13.13 4.89 -42.82
N ASP A 71 14.35 4.39 -42.99
CA ASP A 71 14.57 3.22 -43.83
C ASP A 71 14.03 1.93 -43.17
N VAL A 72 14.08 0.80 -43.88
CA VAL A 72 13.52 -0.47 -43.37
C VAL A 72 14.18 -0.91 -42.06
N LYS A 73 15.48 -0.67 -41.91
CA LYS A 73 16.24 -1.10 -40.72
C LYS A 73 15.93 -0.20 -39.53
N GLU A 74 15.93 1.11 -39.75
CA GLU A 74 15.55 2.13 -38.77
C GLU A 74 14.11 1.95 -38.30
N PHE A 75 13.19 1.70 -39.23
CA PHE A 75 11.78 1.44 -38.91
C PHE A 75 11.63 0.20 -38.03
N THR A 76 12.29 -0.90 -38.39
CA THR A 76 12.20 -2.16 -37.64
C THR A 76 12.76 -2.01 -36.22
N ALA A 77 13.89 -1.31 -36.07
CA ALA A 77 14.48 -1.03 -34.76
C ALA A 77 13.55 -0.16 -33.90
N ALA A 78 13.04 0.94 -34.46
CA ALA A 78 12.16 1.85 -33.73
C ALA A 78 10.84 1.19 -33.31
N ILE A 79 10.26 0.31 -34.14
CA ILE A 79 9.08 -0.48 -33.74
C ILE A 79 9.40 -1.45 -32.60
N ALA A 80 10.57 -2.10 -32.61
CA ALA A 80 10.99 -2.98 -31.52
C ALA A 80 11.17 -2.21 -30.20
N ASP A 81 11.74 -1.00 -30.25
CA ASP A 81 11.89 -0.14 -29.08
C ASP A 81 10.52 0.30 -28.51
N ILE A 82 9.57 0.65 -29.38
CA ILE A 82 8.20 0.98 -28.98
C ILE A 82 7.50 -0.23 -28.33
N ASP A 83 7.64 -1.42 -28.91
CA ASP A 83 7.07 -2.66 -28.35
C ASP A 83 7.65 -2.96 -26.96
N GLU A 84 8.96 -2.83 -26.78
CA GLU A 84 9.59 -3.00 -25.47
C GLU A 84 9.06 -1.99 -24.45
N GLN A 85 8.96 -0.71 -24.83
CA GLN A 85 8.40 0.31 -23.93
C GLN A 85 6.96 -0.01 -23.53
N LEU A 86 6.11 -0.42 -24.48
CA LEU A 86 4.73 -0.84 -24.20
C LEU A 86 4.68 -2.05 -23.26
N ARG A 87 5.59 -3.04 -23.43
CA ARG A 87 5.71 -4.17 -22.52
C ARG A 87 6.06 -3.73 -21.10
N GLN A 88 6.99 -2.80 -20.94
CA GLN A 88 7.33 -2.23 -19.63
C GLN A 88 6.15 -1.48 -19.00
N GLU A 89 5.45 -0.64 -19.77
CA GLU A 89 4.26 0.07 -19.28
C GLU A 89 3.15 -0.89 -18.85
N ILE A 90 2.95 -2.00 -19.57
CA ILE A 90 1.98 -3.05 -19.17
C ILE A 90 2.38 -3.66 -17.83
N LEU A 91 3.65 -4.02 -17.66
CA LEU A 91 4.15 -4.60 -16.41
C LEU A 91 3.97 -3.63 -15.22
N GLU A 92 4.28 -2.35 -15.41
CA GLU A 92 4.06 -1.32 -14.39
C GLU A 92 2.57 -1.16 -14.05
N ARG A 93 1.70 -1.08 -15.07
CA ARG A 93 0.24 -1.00 -14.88
C ARG A 93 -0.30 -2.23 -14.17
N MET A 94 0.19 -3.43 -14.47
CA MET A 94 -0.18 -4.66 -13.76
C MET A 94 0.22 -4.58 -12.29
N ARG A 95 1.45 -4.16 -11.98
CA ARG A 95 1.91 -3.96 -10.60
C ARG A 95 1.06 -2.93 -9.85
N HIS A 96 0.69 -1.82 -10.50
CA HIS A 96 -0.22 -0.85 -9.90
C HIS A 96 -1.61 -1.42 -9.62
N ARG A 97 -2.15 -2.25 -10.52
CA ARG A 97 -3.43 -2.94 -10.31
C ARG A 97 -3.36 -3.93 -9.15
N GLU A 98 -2.28 -4.69 -9.03
CA GLU A 98 -2.04 -5.57 -7.88
C GLU A 98 -1.99 -4.78 -6.57
N ASN A 99 -1.25 -3.67 -6.56
CA ASN A 99 -1.21 -2.77 -5.41
C ASN A 99 -2.61 -2.27 -5.04
N ILE A 100 -3.40 -1.79 -6.02
CA ILE A 100 -4.78 -1.35 -5.78
C ILE A 100 -5.67 -2.48 -5.26
N ALA A 101 -5.55 -3.70 -5.79
CA ALA A 101 -6.29 -4.86 -5.31
C ALA A 101 -5.95 -5.20 -3.84
N ARG A 102 -4.69 -4.97 -3.43
CA ARG A 102 -4.29 -5.07 -2.03
C ARG A 102 -4.92 -3.97 -1.16
N LEU A 103 -5.18 -2.78 -1.71
CA LEU A 103 -5.89 -1.70 -0.99
C LEU A 103 -7.38 -2.02 -0.78
N THR A 104 -8.04 -2.69 -1.74
CA THR A 104 -9.47 -3.01 -1.66
C THR A 104 -9.81 -4.19 -0.75
N THR A 105 -8.84 -5.02 -0.36
CA THR A 105 -9.03 -6.16 0.55
C THR A 105 -9.06 -5.73 2.03
N GLY A 106 -9.75 -4.63 2.33
CA GLY A 106 -10.13 -4.25 3.69
C GLY A 106 -8.96 -3.93 4.63
N GLY A 107 -8.42 -2.73 4.54
CA GLY A 107 -7.70 -2.09 5.64
C GLY A 107 -6.19 -2.33 5.76
N ASN A 108 -5.59 -3.22 4.96
CA ASN A 108 -4.13 -3.47 5.00
C ASN A 108 -3.28 -2.45 4.23
N LEU A 109 -3.71 -1.19 4.19
CA LEU A 109 -2.88 -0.09 3.69
C LEU A 109 -1.59 -0.10 4.51
N ALA A 110 -0.45 -0.39 3.85
CA ALA A 110 0.90 -0.32 4.40
C ALA A 110 1.45 -1.53 5.21
N LEU A 111 0.74 -2.67 5.29
CA LEU A 111 1.28 -3.84 6.01
C LEU A 111 1.83 -4.94 5.06
N PRO A 112 3.03 -5.49 5.34
CA PRO A 112 3.54 -6.73 4.74
C PRO A 112 2.59 -7.93 4.90
N SER A 113 2.64 -8.88 3.96
CA SER A 113 1.78 -10.09 3.93
C SER A 113 1.83 -10.89 5.23
N GLU A 114 3.00 -10.96 5.85
CA GLU A 114 3.26 -11.71 7.06
C GLU A 114 2.46 -11.15 8.26
N LEU A 115 2.24 -9.83 8.27
CA LEU A 115 1.39 -9.15 9.26
C LEU A 115 -0.09 -9.33 8.97
N ILE A 116 -0.48 -9.35 7.70
CA ILE A 116 -1.85 -9.65 7.29
C ILE A 116 -2.26 -11.04 7.81
N GLU A 117 -1.40 -12.04 7.58
CA GLU A 117 -1.60 -13.39 8.09
C GLU A 117 -1.69 -13.44 9.62
N PHE A 118 -0.87 -12.65 10.32
CA PHE A 118 -0.93 -12.53 11.77
C PHE A 118 -2.27 -11.96 12.26
N LEU A 119 -2.76 -10.88 11.61
CA LEU A 119 -4.06 -10.28 11.95
C LEU A 119 -5.21 -11.25 11.65
N ASP A 120 -5.14 -12.00 10.55
CA ASP A 120 -6.12 -13.03 10.21
C ASP A 120 -6.10 -14.20 11.22
N GLN A 121 -4.94 -14.57 11.74
CA GLN A 121 -4.84 -15.55 12.83
C GLN A 121 -5.51 -15.05 14.11
N LEU A 122 -5.35 -13.78 14.49
CA LEU A 122 -6.08 -13.21 15.63
C LEU A 122 -7.59 -13.30 15.44
N ARG A 123 -8.10 -12.96 14.25
CA ARG A 123 -9.53 -13.11 13.92
C ARG A 123 -9.99 -14.56 14.03
N ALA A 124 -9.22 -15.50 13.48
CA ALA A 124 -9.53 -16.92 13.54
C ALA A 124 -9.54 -17.47 14.99
N LEU A 125 -8.76 -16.86 15.87
CA LEU A 125 -8.74 -17.16 17.31
C LEU A 125 -9.88 -16.49 18.09
N GLY A 126 -10.78 -15.79 17.42
CA GLY A 126 -11.94 -15.15 18.04
C GLY A 126 -11.62 -13.87 18.81
N VAL A 127 -10.51 -13.21 18.46
CA VAL A 127 -10.21 -11.86 18.97
C VAL A 127 -11.18 -10.87 18.32
N ASP A 128 -11.69 -9.94 19.12
CA ASP A 128 -12.63 -8.90 18.67
C ASP A 128 -12.01 -8.05 17.55
N GLU A 129 -12.78 -7.75 16.50
CA GLU A 129 -12.27 -7.01 15.34
C GLU A 129 -11.73 -5.63 15.73
N ARG A 130 -12.28 -4.96 16.77
CA ARG A 130 -11.76 -3.67 17.25
C ARG A 130 -10.32 -3.79 17.75
N ILE A 131 -10.01 -4.88 18.44
CA ILE A 131 -8.66 -5.18 18.92
C ILE A 131 -7.73 -5.47 17.74
N VAL A 132 -8.22 -6.19 16.73
CA VAL A 132 -7.45 -6.44 15.49
C VAL A 132 -7.17 -5.13 14.74
N GLN A 133 -8.11 -4.19 14.71
CA GLN A 133 -7.90 -2.86 14.13
C GLN A 133 -6.88 -2.03 14.93
N ILE A 134 -6.91 -2.09 16.26
CA ILE A 134 -5.91 -1.44 17.12
C ILE A 134 -4.51 -2.00 16.86
N GLU A 135 -4.36 -3.33 16.80
CA GLU A 135 -3.09 -3.96 16.44
C GLU A 135 -2.64 -3.51 15.06
N ARG A 136 -3.52 -3.55 14.05
CA ARG A 136 -3.23 -3.09 12.70
C ARG A 136 -2.71 -1.66 12.68
N ASP A 137 -3.41 -0.74 13.32
CA ASP A 137 -3.06 0.68 13.35
C ASP A 137 -1.76 0.93 14.13
N GLY A 138 -1.45 0.06 15.09
CA GLY A 138 -0.14 -0.01 15.75
C GLY A 138 1.00 -0.45 14.82
N TRP A 139 0.75 -1.41 13.94
CA TRP A 139 1.77 -1.92 13.01
C TRP A 139 2.15 -0.94 11.90
N ILE A 140 1.22 -0.10 11.45
CA ILE A 140 1.45 0.84 10.34
C ILE A 140 2.67 1.77 10.60
N PRO A 141 2.73 2.54 11.70
CA PRO A 141 3.87 3.40 11.97
C PRO A 141 5.16 2.61 12.28
N LEU A 142 5.05 1.41 12.87
CA LEU A 142 6.21 0.54 13.13
C LEU A 142 6.87 0.07 11.83
N CYS A 143 6.07 -0.41 10.87
CA CYS A 143 6.57 -0.82 9.57
C CYS A 143 7.16 0.35 8.78
N ALA A 144 6.59 1.55 8.92
CA ALA A 144 7.10 2.74 8.26
C ALA A 144 8.45 3.22 8.83
N HIS A 145 8.68 3.02 10.14
CA HIS A 145 9.92 3.44 10.80
C HIS A 145 11.07 2.44 10.61
N SER A 146 10.79 1.13 10.69
CA SER A 146 11.80 0.07 10.67
C SER A 146 11.33 -1.16 9.87
N PRO A 147 11.22 -1.05 8.54
CA PRO A 147 10.71 -2.13 7.69
C PRO A 147 11.57 -3.41 7.76
N GLU A 148 12.89 -3.28 7.97
CA GLU A 148 13.84 -4.38 8.08
C GLU A 148 13.64 -5.29 9.31
N ARG A 149 13.01 -4.76 10.38
CA ARG A 149 12.74 -5.51 11.62
C ARG A 149 11.37 -6.19 11.64
N VAL A 150 10.52 -5.90 10.66
CA VAL A 150 9.16 -6.48 10.58
C VAL A 150 9.15 -8.01 10.64
N PRO A 151 10.02 -8.76 9.91
CA PRO A 151 10.02 -10.22 9.97
C PRO A 151 10.30 -10.77 11.38
N GLU A 152 11.23 -10.15 12.10
CA GLU A 152 11.59 -10.52 13.47
C GLU A 152 10.40 -10.32 14.41
N TRP A 153 9.78 -9.14 14.36
CA TRP A 153 8.64 -8.78 15.19
C TRP A 153 7.40 -9.67 14.92
N VAL A 154 7.11 -9.97 13.65
CA VAL A 154 6.02 -10.89 13.27
C VAL A 154 6.27 -12.30 13.80
N ALA A 155 7.49 -12.84 13.62
CA ALA A 155 7.83 -14.18 14.08
C ALA A 155 7.63 -14.32 15.61
N ARG A 156 8.00 -13.28 16.35
CA ARG A 156 7.79 -13.21 17.80
C ARG A 156 6.30 -13.12 18.16
N LYS A 157 5.52 -12.25 17.51
CA LYS A 157 4.07 -12.17 17.74
C LYS A 157 3.36 -13.49 17.44
N ARG A 158 3.77 -14.22 16.39
CA ARG A 158 3.27 -15.57 16.08
C ARG A 158 3.52 -16.56 17.22
N GLN A 159 4.67 -16.48 17.88
CA GLN A 159 4.95 -17.31 19.05
C GLN A 159 4.08 -16.92 20.25
N GLN A 160 3.85 -15.62 20.47
CA GLN A 160 3.01 -15.15 21.58
C GLN A 160 1.55 -15.59 21.42
N ILE A 161 0.97 -15.51 20.21
CA ILE A 161 -0.43 -15.97 19.97
C ILE A 161 -0.58 -17.49 19.96
N ALA A 162 0.53 -18.24 19.96
CA ALA A 162 0.48 -19.68 20.19
C ALA A 162 0.24 -20.02 21.68
N ASP A 163 0.47 -19.08 22.60
CA ASP A 163 0.13 -19.23 24.02
C ASP A 163 -1.34 -18.83 24.24
N PRO A 164 -2.21 -19.75 24.70
CA PRO A 164 -3.61 -19.44 24.99
C PRO A 164 -3.79 -18.30 26.00
N GLN A 165 -2.87 -18.12 26.95
CA GLN A 165 -2.95 -17.04 27.94
C GLN A 165 -2.88 -15.66 27.29
N PHE A 166 -2.10 -15.52 26.21
CA PHE A 166 -1.97 -14.27 25.46
C PHE A 166 -3.18 -14.00 24.56
N VAL A 167 -3.79 -15.06 24.01
CA VAL A 167 -5.02 -14.93 23.22
C VAL A 167 -6.20 -14.54 24.13
N ASP A 168 -6.29 -15.14 25.32
CA ASP A 168 -7.32 -14.80 26.31
C ASP A 168 -7.21 -13.34 26.77
N PHE A 169 -5.99 -12.81 26.86
CA PHE A 169 -5.78 -11.38 27.08
C PHE A 169 -6.45 -10.51 26.02
N TYR A 170 -6.23 -10.78 24.73
CA TYR A 170 -6.87 -10.02 23.66
C TYR A 170 -8.40 -10.14 23.67
N ARG A 171 -8.94 -11.31 24.02
CA ARG A 171 -10.39 -11.51 24.15
C ARG A 171 -10.98 -10.70 25.30
N ILE A 172 -10.36 -10.72 26.48
CA ILE A 172 -10.83 -9.96 27.66
C ILE A 172 -10.67 -8.46 27.42
N LEU A 173 -9.60 -8.02 26.76
CA LEU A 173 -9.47 -6.63 26.31
C LEU A 173 -10.63 -6.22 25.38
N GLY A 174 -10.99 -7.08 24.43
CA GLY A 174 -12.15 -6.85 23.56
C GLY A 174 -13.44 -6.68 24.35
N GLN A 175 -13.69 -7.54 25.34
CA GLN A 175 -14.85 -7.44 26.23
C GLN A 175 -14.84 -6.15 27.07
N ALA A 176 -13.68 -5.72 27.55
CA ALA A 176 -13.54 -4.49 28.32
C ALA A 176 -13.84 -3.22 27.50
N LEU A 177 -13.67 -3.26 26.16
CA LEU A 177 -14.08 -2.15 25.29
C LEU A 177 -15.59 -1.90 25.34
N ASP A 178 -16.40 -2.93 25.62
CA ASP A 178 -17.86 -2.80 25.78
C ASP A 178 -18.27 -2.29 27.16
N GLN A 179 -17.38 -2.39 28.15
CA GLN A 179 -17.68 -2.15 29.57
C GLN A 179 -16.68 -1.17 30.17
N THR A 180 -16.57 0.03 29.58
CA THR A 180 -15.62 1.10 29.97
C THR A 180 -15.65 1.53 31.44
N ASN A 181 -16.60 1.04 32.25
CA ASN A 181 -16.76 1.34 33.68
C ASN A 181 -16.53 0.13 34.63
N ASP A 182 -16.20 -1.06 34.12
CA ASP A 182 -15.95 -2.23 34.98
C ASP A 182 -14.47 -2.35 35.39
N ASP A 183 -14.10 -1.53 36.39
CA ASP A 183 -12.78 -1.51 37.01
C ASP A 183 -12.41 -2.87 37.64
N GLN A 184 -13.39 -3.72 37.99
CA GLN A 184 -13.16 -5.02 38.59
C GLN A 184 -12.65 -6.03 37.55
N GLN A 185 -13.28 -6.10 36.36
CA GLN A 185 -12.80 -6.97 35.28
C GLN A 185 -11.39 -6.60 34.81
N LEU A 186 -11.09 -5.30 34.71
CA LEU A 186 -9.74 -4.83 34.38
C LEU A 186 -8.71 -5.19 35.46
N ALA A 187 -9.11 -5.18 36.73
CA ALA A 187 -8.24 -5.58 37.84
C ALA A 187 -7.95 -7.09 37.81
N GLU A 188 -8.97 -7.93 37.61
CA GLU A 188 -8.83 -9.38 37.46
C GLU A 188 -7.95 -9.73 36.25
N LEU A 189 -8.07 -8.99 35.15
CA LEU A 189 -7.19 -9.13 34.00
C LEU A 189 -5.74 -8.80 34.34
N ALA A 190 -5.51 -7.67 35.03
CA ALA A 190 -4.16 -7.29 35.48
C ALA A 190 -3.55 -8.33 36.43
N ASP A 191 -4.35 -8.95 37.30
CA ASP A 191 -3.94 -10.03 38.21
C ASP A 191 -3.52 -11.31 37.46
N LYS A 192 -4.15 -11.60 36.31
CA LYS A 192 -3.77 -12.74 35.45
C LYS A 192 -2.53 -12.43 34.60
N LEU A 193 -2.42 -11.20 34.09
CA LEU A 193 -1.36 -10.79 33.18
C LEU A 193 -0.01 -10.60 33.86
N ALA A 194 0.04 -9.98 35.03
CA ALA A 194 1.32 -9.67 35.67
C ALA A 194 2.17 -10.94 35.96
N PRO A 195 1.59 -12.06 36.46
CA PRO A 195 2.33 -13.32 36.58
C PRO A 195 2.77 -13.90 35.24
N TYR A 196 1.93 -13.82 34.20
CA TYR A 196 2.27 -14.27 32.85
C TYR A 196 3.47 -13.50 32.27
N LEU A 197 3.43 -12.17 32.33
CA LEU A 197 4.53 -11.30 31.88
C LEU A 197 5.82 -11.59 32.67
N SER A 198 5.70 -11.83 33.97
CA SER A 198 6.84 -12.18 34.83
C SER A 198 7.46 -13.52 34.42
N ARG A 199 6.64 -14.56 34.24
CA ARG A 199 7.09 -15.87 33.74
C ARG A 199 7.76 -15.75 32.38
N LEU A 200 7.17 -15.01 31.45
CA LEU A 200 7.69 -14.85 30.10
C LEU A 200 9.05 -14.14 30.09
N ALA A 201 9.18 -13.08 30.89
CA ALA A 201 10.46 -12.39 31.09
C ALA A 201 11.51 -13.30 31.75
N ASP A 202 11.12 -14.09 32.74
CA ASP A 202 12.04 -15.01 33.43
C ASP A 202 12.53 -16.14 32.48
N GLU A 203 11.66 -16.64 31.59
CA GLU A 203 11.96 -17.73 30.65
C GLU A 203 12.67 -17.27 29.36
N ARG A 204 12.32 -16.09 28.85
CA ARG A 204 12.74 -15.61 27.51
C ARG A 204 13.57 -14.32 27.54
N GLY A 205 13.77 -13.73 28.72
CA GLY A 205 14.45 -12.45 28.91
C GLY A 205 13.50 -11.26 28.77
N ASP A 206 13.82 -10.16 29.45
CA ASP A 206 13.04 -8.92 29.41
C ASP A 206 12.95 -8.32 27.98
N ASP A 207 13.95 -8.57 27.13
CA ASP A 207 13.98 -8.14 25.73
C ASP A 207 12.88 -8.83 24.89
N TYR A 208 12.47 -10.03 25.27
CA TYR A 208 11.31 -10.74 24.68
C TYR A 208 9.96 -10.08 25.04
N LEU A 209 9.94 -9.05 25.87
CA LEU A 209 8.80 -8.14 26.07
C LEU A 209 9.07 -6.71 25.55
N ASN A 210 10.33 -6.28 25.40
CA ASN A 210 10.75 -4.88 25.19
C ASN A 210 11.72 -4.59 24.03
N ASP A 211 11.58 -5.23 22.88
CA ASP A 211 12.53 -5.06 21.76
C ASP A 211 11.86 -4.53 20.49
N VAL A 212 10.89 -3.65 20.69
CA VAL A 212 10.68 -2.62 19.68
C VAL A 212 11.78 -1.61 19.99
N ASP A 213 12.96 -1.75 19.41
CA ASP A 213 14.10 -0.82 19.55
C ASP A 213 13.75 0.54 18.91
N VAL A 214 12.74 1.19 19.46
CA VAL A 214 12.19 2.46 19.01
C VAL A 214 12.53 3.52 20.04
N ALA A 215 12.80 4.73 19.55
CA ALA A 215 13.09 5.86 20.40
C ALA A 215 11.98 6.06 21.46
N PRO A 216 12.30 6.47 22.71
CA PRO A 216 11.31 6.66 23.76
C PRO A 216 10.17 7.63 23.40
N SER A 217 10.44 8.60 22.52
CA SER A 217 9.41 9.51 21.97
C SER A 217 8.42 8.79 21.06
N PHE A 218 8.88 7.82 20.27
CA PHE A 218 8.04 7.01 19.39
C PHE A 218 7.21 6.02 20.20
N ALA A 219 7.80 5.35 21.21
CA ALA A 219 7.03 4.49 22.11
C ALA A 219 5.87 5.24 22.80
N LYS A 220 6.08 6.50 23.22
CA LYS A 220 5.00 7.34 23.78
C LYS A 220 3.91 7.69 22.78
N LEU A 221 4.27 7.93 21.51
CA LEU A 221 3.31 8.16 20.44
C LEU A 221 2.45 6.91 20.21
N MET A 222 3.07 5.73 20.21
CA MET A 222 2.39 4.45 20.06
C MET A 222 1.45 4.16 21.24
N ASP A 223 1.90 4.44 22.47
CA ASP A 223 1.06 4.33 23.67
C ASP A 223 -0.15 5.27 23.60
N ALA A 224 0.06 6.52 23.17
CA ALA A 224 -1.04 7.48 22.98
C ALA A 224 -2.05 7.02 21.91
N LEU A 225 -1.55 6.52 20.78
CA LEU A 225 -2.38 5.96 19.71
C LEU A 225 -3.25 4.80 20.22
N ALA A 226 -2.66 3.92 21.04
CA ALA A 226 -3.39 2.82 21.67
C ALA A 226 -4.44 3.31 22.69
N PHE A 227 -4.15 4.35 23.47
CA PHE A 227 -5.11 4.92 24.43
C PHE A 227 -6.29 5.62 23.78
N ASP A 228 -6.05 6.32 22.67
CA ASP A 228 -7.11 6.98 21.91
C ASP A 228 -8.03 5.94 21.25
N ALA A 229 -7.47 4.82 20.78
CA ALA A 229 -8.23 3.75 20.14
C ALA A 229 -8.90 2.78 21.14
N ALA A 230 -8.35 2.62 22.35
CA ALA A 230 -8.87 1.77 23.42
C ALA A 230 -8.87 2.49 24.77
N PRO A 231 -9.92 3.25 25.12
CA PRO A 231 -10.00 3.99 26.39
C PRO A 231 -9.71 3.15 27.66
N PRO A 232 -10.16 1.87 27.78
CA PRO A 232 -9.82 1.01 28.92
C PRO A 232 -8.33 0.66 29.06
N ALA A 233 -7.54 0.75 27.97
CA ALA A 233 -6.12 0.38 27.97
C ALA A 233 -5.31 1.23 28.96
N ARG A 234 -5.64 2.53 29.07
CA ARG A 234 -4.99 3.44 30.02
C ARG A 234 -5.18 2.96 31.45
N ARG A 235 -6.41 2.56 31.80
CA ARG A 235 -6.75 2.06 33.14
C ARG A 235 -6.07 0.72 33.43
N LEU A 236 -6.01 -0.17 32.45
CA LEU A 236 -5.32 -1.44 32.60
C LEU A 236 -3.83 -1.28 32.92
N ILE A 237 -3.14 -0.33 32.27
CA ILE A 237 -1.72 -0.06 32.54
C ILE A 237 -1.53 0.49 33.95
N GLU A 238 -2.41 1.35 34.44
CA GLU A 238 -2.36 1.82 35.84
C GLU A 238 -2.48 0.65 36.83
N LEU A 239 -3.32 -0.35 36.51
CA LEU A 239 -3.50 -1.55 37.32
C LEU A 239 -2.30 -2.51 37.23
N LEU A 240 -1.70 -2.65 36.04
CA LEU A 240 -0.45 -3.40 35.85
C LEU A 240 0.73 -2.74 36.57
N LYS A 241 0.76 -1.40 36.63
CA LYS A 241 1.82 -0.65 37.32
C LYS A 241 1.85 -0.95 38.81
N LYS A 242 0.69 -1.12 39.44
CA LYS A 242 0.58 -1.57 40.84
C LYS A 242 1.10 -3.00 41.06
N ARG A 243 1.20 -3.79 39.98
CA ARG A 243 1.65 -5.19 39.96
C ARG A 243 3.05 -5.36 39.36
N GLY A 244 3.78 -4.26 39.20
CA GLY A 244 5.18 -4.29 38.79
C GLY A 244 5.43 -4.20 37.28
N TRP A 245 4.45 -3.85 36.45
CA TRP A 245 4.59 -3.74 35.00
C TRP A 245 4.05 -2.41 34.45
N THR A 246 4.72 -1.78 33.49
CA THR A 246 4.30 -0.49 32.91
C THR A 246 4.55 -0.43 31.40
N GLY A 247 3.79 0.42 30.71
CA GLY A 247 3.89 0.62 29.25
C GLY A 247 2.97 -0.28 28.45
N TRP A 248 2.58 0.17 27.25
CA TRP A 248 1.72 -0.60 26.33
C TRP A 248 2.54 -1.20 25.18
N THR A 249 3.31 -0.33 24.53
CA THR A 249 4.16 -0.67 23.39
C THR A 249 5.50 -1.25 23.86
N LYS A 250 5.99 -0.78 25.01
CA LYS A 250 7.20 -1.26 25.69
C LYS A 250 6.85 -1.64 27.13
N LEU A 251 6.57 -2.92 27.35
CA LEU A 251 6.20 -3.51 28.65
C LEU A 251 7.40 -3.71 29.58
N GLU A 252 7.71 -2.73 30.43
CA GLU A 252 8.85 -2.77 31.35
C GLU A 252 8.45 -3.15 32.78
N ARG A 253 9.36 -3.81 33.53
CA ARG A 253 9.20 -4.00 34.97
C ARG A 253 9.36 -2.67 35.70
N VAL A 254 8.45 -2.38 36.61
CA VAL A 254 8.56 -1.22 37.51
C VAL A 254 9.61 -1.56 38.57
N ASP A 255 10.82 -1.04 38.35
CA ASP A 255 12.01 -1.30 39.16
C ASP A 255 11.72 -1.29 40.67
N SER A 256 11.97 -2.41 41.35
CA SER A 256 11.70 -2.64 42.78
C SER A 256 12.66 -1.89 43.73
N ARG A 257 13.30 -0.82 43.27
CA ARG A 257 14.34 -0.08 44.02
C ARG A 257 13.82 1.02 44.95
N VAL A 258 12.53 1.35 44.95
CA VAL A 258 11.99 2.41 45.82
C VAL A 258 11.43 1.88 47.17
N ARG A 259 11.34 0.55 47.37
CA ARG A 259 10.79 -0.03 48.61
C ARG A 259 11.77 -0.22 49.78
N LYS A 260 13.05 0.15 49.64
CA LYS A 260 14.08 -0.05 50.70
C LYS A 260 14.67 1.22 51.31
N ALA A 261 14.12 2.41 51.02
CA ALA A 261 14.53 3.66 51.65
C ALA A 261 13.43 4.22 52.55
N SER A 262 12.90 3.38 53.45
CA SER A 262 12.02 3.79 54.56
C SER A 262 11.92 2.61 55.55
N SER A 263 13.05 2.24 56.14
CA SER A 263 13.09 1.51 57.41
C SER A 263 14.36 1.86 58.16
#